data_AF-A0A2E5BMH8-F1
#
_entry.id   AF-A0A2E5BMH8-F1
#
_cell.length_a   1.000
_cell.length_b   1.000
_cell.length_c   1.000
_cell.angle_alpha   90.00
_cell.angle_beta   90.00
_cell.angle_gamma   90.00
#
_symmetry.space_group_name_H-M   'P 1'
#
loop_
_entity.id
_entity.type
_entity.pdbx_description
1 polymer ?
#
loop_
_entity_poly.entity_id
_entity_poly.type
_entity_poly.pdbx_seq_one_letter_code
_entity_poly.pdbx_strand_id
1 'polypeptide(L)'
;MTQQAATSPHFSVMLAEVLDVLAPKDGALYIDGTFGAGGYSRALLDAADCRVIAVDRDPTAIARGREMQAEFNGRLTLVEGCFGDMGTLMPPVLEQHERSDVDGIALDIGVSSMQIDQAERGFSFQSDGPLDMRMSGAGLSAADVVNRFDADDLASIFWTYGEEKRSRAVARAIVARREEEPFTRTGDLAQLVAQVMGARARAEKVHPATRTFQALRIFVNDELGELARGLSAAEALLAPGGRLAVVSFHSLEDRMVKRFLVERTGKTARPSRHMPIAAVGPAASFAEVTRGAGKASKSEVDVNARSRSAKLRGAERTDAPVQVLDLKALGLQRFHDLQRGLS
;
A
#
# COMPACT_ATOMS: atom_id res chain seq x y z
N MET A 1 36.07 -19.98 -5.84
CA MET A 1 34.73 -20.50 -6.15
C MET A 1 33.73 -19.61 -5.43
N THR A 2 33.25 -18.58 -6.11
CA THR A 2 32.23 -17.65 -5.63
C THR A 2 30.89 -18.37 -5.67
N GLN A 3 30.30 -18.64 -4.50
CA GLN A 3 28.91 -19.07 -4.41
C GLN A 3 28.03 -17.89 -4.85
N GLN A 4 27.42 -18.03 -6.03
CA GLN A 4 26.25 -17.25 -6.40
C GLN A 4 25.15 -17.51 -5.37
N ALA A 5 24.74 -16.46 -4.66
CA ALA A 5 23.51 -16.48 -3.90
C ALA A 5 22.37 -16.74 -4.88
N ALA A 6 21.73 -17.91 -4.78
CA ALA A 6 20.53 -18.23 -5.53
C ALA A 6 19.44 -17.22 -5.13
N THR A 7 19.02 -16.38 -6.07
CA THR A 7 17.87 -15.49 -5.93
C THR A 7 16.63 -16.35 -5.80
N SER A 8 16.07 -16.44 -4.59
CA SER A 8 14.77 -17.08 -4.38
C SER A 8 13.73 -16.43 -5.29
N PRO A 9 12.86 -17.21 -5.98
CA PRO A 9 11.77 -16.64 -6.77
C PRO A 9 10.92 -15.72 -5.89
N HIS A 10 10.65 -14.50 -6.36
CA HIS A 10 9.72 -13.61 -5.67
C HIS A 10 8.31 -14.21 -5.76
N PHE A 11 7.76 -14.65 -4.63
CA PHE A 11 6.39 -15.14 -4.54
C PHE A 11 5.43 -13.97 -4.33
N SER A 12 4.48 -13.80 -5.24
CA SER A 12 3.31 -12.95 -5.02
C SER A 12 2.52 -13.45 -3.82
N VAL A 13 2.07 -12.51 -2.99
CA VAL A 13 1.35 -12.79 -1.74
C VAL A 13 -0.10 -13.09 -2.05
N MET A 14 -0.66 -14.15 -1.46
CA MET A 14 -2.08 -14.52 -1.61
C MET A 14 -2.53 -14.65 -3.08
N LEU A 15 -1.64 -15.13 -3.95
CA LEU A 15 -1.85 -15.17 -5.41
C LEU A 15 -3.15 -15.90 -5.78
N ALA A 16 -3.37 -17.08 -5.20
CA ALA A 16 -4.56 -17.89 -5.48
C ALA A 16 -5.83 -17.17 -5.03
N GLU A 17 -5.83 -16.60 -3.82
CA GLU A 17 -6.97 -15.89 -3.28
C GLU A 17 -7.28 -14.59 -4.05
N VAL A 18 -6.25 -13.91 -4.57
CA VAL A 18 -6.43 -12.74 -5.46
C VAL A 18 -7.11 -13.16 -6.77
N LEU A 19 -6.69 -14.27 -7.39
CA LEU A 19 -7.35 -14.81 -8.58
C LEU A 19 -8.79 -15.24 -8.29
N ASP A 20 -9.05 -15.89 -7.15
CA ASP A 20 -10.41 -16.28 -6.76
C ASP A 20 -11.33 -15.06 -6.62
N VAL A 21 -10.81 -13.95 -6.07
CA VAL A 21 -11.55 -12.69 -6.02
C VAL A 21 -11.78 -12.16 -7.43
N LEU A 22 -10.73 -12.01 -8.24
CA LEU A 22 -10.82 -11.37 -9.56
C LEU A 22 -11.59 -12.18 -10.60
N ALA A 23 -11.66 -13.51 -10.44
CA ALA A 23 -12.28 -14.45 -11.36
C ALA A 23 -11.90 -14.17 -12.85
N PRO A 24 -10.65 -14.47 -13.25
CA PRO A 24 -10.15 -14.24 -14.59
C PRO A 24 -11.07 -14.85 -15.66
N LYS A 25 -11.37 -14.10 -16.71
CA LYS A 25 -12.21 -14.54 -17.84
C LYS A 25 -11.63 -14.07 -19.16
N ASP A 26 -11.90 -14.83 -20.22
CA ASP A 26 -11.44 -14.49 -21.56
C ASP A 26 -12.03 -13.15 -22.04
N GLY A 27 -11.23 -12.37 -22.77
CA GLY A 27 -11.59 -11.05 -23.30
C GLY A 27 -11.63 -9.92 -22.26
N ALA A 28 -11.46 -10.21 -20.97
CA ALA A 28 -11.44 -9.20 -19.91
C ALA A 28 -10.18 -8.33 -19.95
N LEU A 29 -10.30 -7.14 -19.38
CA LEU A 29 -9.19 -6.23 -19.15
C LEU A 29 -9.00 -6.02 -17.65
N TYR A 30 -7.79 -6.30 -17.14
CA TYR A 30 -7.44 -6.14 -15.74
C TYR A 30 -6.39 -5.05 -15.54
N ILE A 31 -6.39 -4.41 -14.37
CA ILE A 31 -5.27 -3.58 -13.91
C ILE A 31 -4.56 -4.29 -12.76
N ASP A 32 -3.26 -4.49 -12.91
CA ASP A 32 -2.35 -4.80 -11.80
C ASP A 32 -1.71 -3.48 -11.36
N GLY A 33 -2.26 -2.84 -10.32
CA GLY A 33 -1.83 -1.50 -9.90
C GLY A 33 -0.44 -1.47 -9.25
N THR A 34 0.15 -2.63 -8.96
CA THR A 34 1.38 -2.75 -8.18
C THR A 34 2.25 -3.86 -8.76
N PHE A 35 2.65 -3.69 -10.02
CA PHE A 35 3.27 -4.73 -10.85
C PHE A 35 4.40 -5.46 -10.14
N GLY A 36 5.37 -4.74 -9.57
CA GLY A 36 6.54 -5.27 -8.90
C GLY A 36 7.36 -6.21 -9.80
N ALA A 37 7.24 -7.52 -9.55
CA ALA A 37 7.88 -8.56 -10.36
C ALA A 37 6.94 -9.21 -11.40
N GLY A 38 5.70 -8.74 -11.51
CA GLY A 38 4.69 -9.19 -12.45
C GLY A 38 3.98 -10.49 -12.08
N GLY A 39 4.00 -10.91 -10.82
CA GLY A 39 3.42 -12.19 -10.42
C GLY A 39 1.88 -12.23 -10.55
N TYR A 40 1.16 -11.16 -10.20
CA TYR A 40 -0.29 -11.06 -10.44
C TYR A 40 -0.58 -10.95 -11.93
N SER A 41 0.10 -10.05 -12.63
CA SER A 41 -0.01 -9.89 -14.09
C SER A 41 0.15 -11.23 -14.83
N ARG A 42 1.23 -11.99 -14.56
CA ARG A 42 1.46 -13.31 -15.15
C ARG A 42 0.32 -14.27 -14.82
N ALA A 43 -0.07 -14.36 -13.55
CA ALA A 43 -1.09 -15.31 -13.14
C ALA A 43 -2.47 -15.01 -13.76
N LEU A 44 -2.81 -13.74 -14.00
CA LEU A 44 -4.00 -13.34 -14.75
C LEU A 44 -3.90 -13.78 -16.23
N LEU A 45 -2.76 -13.51 -16.87
CA LEU A 45 -2.52 -13.82 -18.29
C LEU A 45 -2.41 -15.32 -18.59
N ASP A 46 -1.99 -16.11 -17.59
CA ASP A 46 -1.93 -17.58 -17.65
C ASP A 46 -3.30 -18.22 -17.38
N ALA A 47 -4.13 -17.60 -16.53
CA ALA A 47 -5.44 -18.13 -16.16
C ALA A 47 -6.53 -17.93 -17.23
N ALA A 48 -6.39 -16.94 -18.10
CA ALA A 48 -7.38 -16.61 -19.13
C ALA A 48 -6.74 -15.90 -20.34
N ASP A 49 -7.43 -15.94 -21.49
CA ASP A 49 -7.10 -15.10 -22.64
C ASP A 49 -7.58 -13.66 -22.41
N CYS A 50 -6.96 -12.99 -21.45
CA CYS A 50 -7.27 -11.63 -21.03
C CYS A 50 -6.11 -10.66 -21.35
N ARG A 51 -6.35 -9.37 -21.11
CA ARG A 51 -5.34 -8.32 -21.18
C ARG A 51 -5.09 -7.74 -19.79
N VAL A 52 -3.86 -7.32 -19.53
CA VAL A 52 -3.44 -6.71 -18.26
C VAL A 52 -2.72 -5.39 -18.53
N ILE A 53 -3.15 -4.33 -17.85
CA ILE A 53 -2.39 -3.09 -17.72
C ILE A 53 -1.71 -3.12 -16.35
N ALA A 54 -0.38 -3.12 -16.33
CA ALA A 54 0.38 -3.18 -15.08
C ALA A 54 1.06 -1.84 -14.79
N VAL A 55 0.85 -1.32 -13.58
CA VAL A 55 1.33 -0.02 -13.12
C VAL A 55 2.41 -0.23 -12.08
N ASP A 56 3.53 0.48 -12.21
CA ASP A 56 4.54 0.59 -11.16
C ASP A 56 5.24 1.94 -11.19
N ARG A 57 5.58 2.44 -10.02
CA ARG A 57 6.32 3.70 -9.85
C ARG A 57 7.83 3.51 -9.85
N ASP A 58 8.31 2.27 -9.72
CA ASP A 58 9.72 1.94 -9.82
C ASP A 58 10.10 1.69 -11.29
N PRO A 59 10.90 2.57 -11.93
CA PRO A 59 11.30 2.39 -13.32
C PRO A 59 12.11 1.10 -13.53
N THR A 60 12.75 0.57 -12.50
CA THR A 60 13.46 -0.72 -12.59
C THR A 60 12.51 -1.91 -12.70
N ALA A 61 11.34 -1.83 -12.07
CA ALA A 61 10.28 -2.83 -12.22
C ALA A 61 9.74 -2.82 -13.65
N ILE A 62 9.48 -1.64 -14.20
CA ILE A 62 9.03 -1.46 -15.59
C ILE A 62 10.07 -1.97 -16.59
N ALA A 63 11.35 -1.66 -16.37
CA ALA A 63 12.42 -2.16 -17.23
C ALA A 63 12.51 -3.69 -17.23
N ARG A 64 12.46 -4.33 -16.05
CA ARG A 64 12.46 -5.80 -15.92
C ARG A 64 11.20 -6.44 -16.51
N GLY A 65 10.06 -5.77 -16.44
CA GLY A 65 8.80 -6.24 -16.99
C GLY A 65 8.80 -6.34 -18.52
N ARG A 66 9.71 -5.67 -19.24
CA ARG A 66 9.73 -5.66 -20.72
C ARG A 66 9.89 -7.06 -21.32
N GLU A 67 10.64 -7.95 -20.66
CA GLU A 67 10.77 -9.34 -21.10
C GLU A 67 9.42 -10.08 -21.02
N MET A 68 8.71 -9.93 -19.89
CA MET A 68 7.36 -10.48 -19.72
C MET A 68 6.37 -9.86 -20.71
N GLN A 69 6.47 -8.56 -20.98
CA GLN A 69 5.63 -7.89 -21.96
C GLN A 69 5.80 -8.47 -23.38
N ALA A 70 7.04 -8.79 -23.77
CA ALA A 70 7.33 -9.43 -25.04
C ALA A 70 6.79 -10.88 -25.09
N GLU A 71 6.92 -11.62 -23.99
CA GLU A 71 6.41 -12.99 -23.85
C GLU A 71 4.88 -13.07 -24.08
N PHE A 72 4.13 -12.12 -23.51
CA PHE A 72 2.67 -12.10 -23.63
C PHE A 72 2.12 -11.38 -24.87
N ASN A 73 2.99 -11.05 -25.84
CA ASN A 73 2.66 -10.62 -27.20
C ASN A 73 1.49 -9.61 -27.30
N GLY A 74 1.60 -8.49 -26.58
CA GLY A 74 0.61 -7.40 -26.62
C GLY A 74 -0.59 -7.57 -25.67
N ARG A 75 -0.68 -8.66 -24.91
CA ARG A 75 -1.67 -8.81 -23.83
C ARG A 75 -1.27 -8.10 -22.53
N LEU A 76 0.00 -7.69 -22.39
CA LEU A 76 0.51 -6.93 -21.25
C LEU A 76 0.94 -5.51 -21.66
N THR A 77 0.40 -4.51 -20.98
CA THR A 77 0.76 -3.09 -21.14
C THR A 77 1.41 -2.59 -19.85
N LEU A 78 2.67 -2.16 -19.89
CA LEU A 78 3.36 -1.59 -18.73
C LEU A 78 3.26 -0.07 -18.73
N VAL A 79 2.83 0.50 -17.61
CA VAL A 79 2.67 1.93 -17.39
C VAL A 79 3.49 2.34 -16.18
N GLU A 80 4.42 3.28 -16.37
CA GLU A 80 5.18 3.87 -15.26
C GLU A 80 4.32 4.93 -14.56
N GLY A 81 4.13 4.79 -13.25
CA GLY A 81 3.35 5.72 -12.44
C GLY A 81 2.89 5.13 -11.11
N CYS A 82 2.26 5.96 -10.28
CA CYS A 82 1.70 5.51 -9.01
C CYS A 82 0.27 4.99 -9.20
N PHE A 83 -0.12 3.96 -8.45
CA PHE A 83 -1.51 3.46 -8.51
C PHE A 83 -2.52 4.50 -7.99
N GLY A 84 -2.07 5.41 -7.13
CA GLY A 84 -2.87 6.56 -6.71
C GLY A 84 -3.27 7.48 -7.87
N ASP A 85 -2.53 7.45 -8.97
CA ASP A 85 -2.74 8.29 -10.15
C ASP A 85 -3.46 7.54 -11.29
N MET A 86 -3.96 6.32 -11.05
CA MET A 86 -4.68 5.55 -12.08
C MET A 86 -5.83 6.35 -12.73
N GLY A 87 -6.52 7.21 -11.97
CA GLY A 87 -7.60 8.03 -12.52
C GLY A 87 -7.16 8.99 -13.64
N THR A 88 -5.88 9.40 -13.66
CA THR A 88 -5.31 10.25 -14.71
C THR A 88 -4.48 9.46 -15.72
N LEU A 89 -3.82 8.37 -15.28
CA LEU A 89 -2.98 7.53 -16.13
C LEU A 89 -3.78 6.64 -17.07
N MET A 90 -4.92 6.12 -16.63
CA MET A 90 -5.66 5.10 -17.37
C MET A 90 -6.45 5.62 -18.59
N PRO A 91 -7.06 6.81 -18.61
CA PRO A 91 -7.86 7.26 -19.76
C PRO A 91 -7.17 7.11 -21.13
N PRO A 92 -5.93 7.61 -21.37
CA PRO A 92 -5.27 7.43 -22.67
C PRO A 92 -4.87 5.97 -22.95
N VAL A 93 -4.60 5.18 -21.92
CA VAL A 93 -4.25 3.75 -22.07
C VAL A 93 -5.50 2.94 -22.44
N LEU A 94 -6.62 3.20 -21.79
CA LEU A 94 -7.89 2.51 -22.06
C LEU A 94 -8.43 2.83 -23.46
N GLU A 95 -8.21 4.05 -23.97
CA GLU A 95 -8.53 4.41 -25.35
C GLU A 95 -7.80 3.51 -26.36
N GLN A 96 -6.53 3.18 -26.13
CA GLN A 96 -5.77 2.23 -26.97
C GLN A 96 -6.34 0.80 -26.93
N HIS A 97 -7.07 0.47 -25.87
CA HIS A 97 -7.76 -0.80 -25.71
C HIS A 97 -9.24 -0.77 -26.15
N GLU A 98 -9.71 0.37 -26.69
CA GLU A 98 -11.10 0.64 -27.08
C GLU A 98 -12.08 0.46 -25.90
N ARG A 99 -11.66 0.89 -24.70
CA ARG A 99 -12.43 0.76 -23.45
C ARG A 99 -12.45 2.09 -22.70
N SER A 100 -13.40 2.22 -21.78
CA SER A 100 -13.46 3.31 -20.78
C SER A 100 -13.36 2.78 -19.34
N ASP A 101 -13.36 1.46 -19.18
CA ASP A 101 -13.44 0.75 -17.92
C ASP A 101 -12.68 -0.58 -17.98
N VAL A 102 -12.53 -1.22 -16.82
CA VAL A 102 -11.85 -2.50 -16.65
C VAL A 102 -12.71 -3.50 -15.87
N ASP A 103 -12.45 -4.78 -16.11
CA ASP A 103 -13.16 -5.91 -15.51
C ASP A 103 -12.63 -6.29 -14.13
N GLY A 104 -11.40 -5.88 -13.80
CA GLY A 104 -10.88 -6.05 -12.45
C GLY A 104 -9.60 -5.27 -12.16
N ILE A 105 -9.35 -5.03 -10.88
CA ILE A 105 -8.18 -4.30 -10.38
C ILE A 105 -7.59 -5.04 -9.18
N ALA A 106 -6.31 -5.36 -9.24
CA ALA A 106 -5.52 -5.84 -8.11
C ALA A 106 -4.64 -4.72 -7.56
N LEU A 107 -4.56 -4.60 -6.24
CA LEU A 107 -3.66 -3.69 -5.53
C LEU A 107 -2.93 -4.45 -4.41
N ASP A 108 -1.60 -4.57 -4.49
CA ASP A 108 -0.72 -5.09 -3.44
C ASP A 108 -0.07 -3.93 -2.67
N ILE A 109 -0.74 -3.46 -1.62
CA ILE A 109 -0.39 -2.21 -0.96
C ILE A 109 0.73 -2.46 0.05
N GLY A 110 1.97 -2.20 -0.34
CA GLY A 110 3.13 -2.19 0.56
C GLY A 110 4.47 -2.08 -0.17
N VAL A 111 5.56 -2.06 0.59
CA VAL A 111 6.92 -2.14 0.05
C VAL A 111 7.20 -3.52 -0.54
N SER A 112 7.94 -3.57 -1.64
CA SER A 112 8.44 -4.81 -2.22
C SER A 112 9.54 -5.43 -1.36
N SER A 113 9.71 -6.75 -1.40
CA SER A 113 10.80 -7.43 -0.68
C SER A 113 12.17 -6.85 -1.04
N MET A 114 12.37 -6.54 -2.33
CA MET A 114 13.62 -5.94 -2.83
C MET A 114 13.96 -4.64 -2.12
N GLN A 115 12.96 -3.82 -1.77
CA GLN A 115 13.18 -2.56 -1.05
C GLN A 115 13.58 -2.78 0.41
N ILE A 116 13.09 -3.82 1.07
CA ILE A 116 13.45 -4.16 2.45
C ILE A 116 14.84 -4.83 2.52
N ASP A 117 15.13 -5.70 1.55
CA ASP A 117 16.35 -6.52 1.54
C ASP A 117 17.61 -5.70 1.18
N GLN A 118 17.43 -4.58 0.48
CA GLN A 118 18.49 -3.62 0.13
C GLN A 118 18.76 -2.64 1.28
N ALA A 119 19.81 -2.88 2.05
CA ALA A 119 20.19 -2.03 3.20
C ALA A 119 20.40 -0.56 2.78
N GLU A 120 20.94 -0.30 1.59
CA GLU A 120 21.18 1.02 1.02
C GLU A 120 19.92 1.87 0.83
N ARG A 121 18.74 1.24 0.76
CA ARG A 121 17.44 1.92 0.63
C ARG A 121 16.91 2.42 1.98
N GLY A 122 17.42 1.92 3.10
CA GLY A 122 17.08 2.42 4.43
C GLY A 122 15.72 2.00 4.99
N PHE A 123 15.04 1.03 4.38
CA PHE A 123 13.72 0.56 4.86
C PHE A 123 13.80 -0.34 6.11
N SER A 124 14.96 -0.92 6.37
CA SER A 124 15.20 -1.82 7.50
C SER A 124 16.28 -1.26 8.43
N PHE A 125 16.14 -1.55 9.72
CA PHE A 125 17.18 -1.34 10.73
C PHE A 125 17.86 -2.65 11.14
N GLN A 126 17.47 -3.79 10.56
CA GLN A 126 18.14 -5.07 10.80
C GLN A 126 19.51 -5.10 10.12
N SER A 127 19.58 -4.50 8.93
CA SER A 127 20.82 -4.22 8.21
C SER A 127 20.98 -2.70 8.18
N ASP A 128 22.11 -2.22 8.68
CA ASP A 128 22.35 -0.79 8.83
C ASP A 128 22.64 -0.12 7.48
N GLY A 129 22.00 1.00 7.20
CA GLY A 129 22.08 1.71 5.93
C GLY A 129 21.72 3.19 6.06
N PRO A 130 21.76 3.98 4.96
CA PRO A 130 21.31 5.37 4.96
C PRO A 130 19.87 5.49 5.44
N LEU A 131 19.55 6.50 6.23
CA LEU A 131 18.18 6.77 6.68
C LEU A 131 17.37 7.46 5.56
N ASP A 132 17.02 6.70 4.52
CA ASP A 132 16.36 7.22 3.31
C ASP A 132 14.85 6.92 3.29
N MET A 133 14.47 5.65 3.10
CA MET A 133 13.08 5.18 3.01
C MET A 133 12.25 5.72 1.83
N ARG A 134 12.82 6.49 0.90
CA ARG A 134 12.09 6.91 -0.31
C ARG A 134 11.99 5.75 -1.28
N MET A 135 10.77 5.44 -1.68
CA MET A 135 10.52 4.41 -2.68
C MET A 135 10.81 4.92 -4.12
N SER A 136 10.54 6.19 -4.44
CA SER A 136 10.83 6.81 -5.75
C SER A 136 12.23 7.43 -5.86
N GLY A 137 12.92 7.63 -4.72
CA GLY A 137 14.21 8.33 -4.65
C GLY A 137 14.12 9.87 -4.66
N ALA A 138 12.93 10.44 -4.86
CA ALA A 138 12.69 11.87 -4.84
C ALA A 138 11.90 12.31 -3.58
N GLY A 139 11.97 13.61 -3.25
CA GLY A 139 11.28 14.18 -2.09
C GLY A 139 12.06 14.05 -0.78
N LEU A 140 11.37 14.27 0.35
CA LEU A 140 11.94 14.23 1.70
C LEU A 140 12.37 12.82 2.08
N SER A 141 13.62 12.65 2.52
CA SER A 141 14.07 11.39 3.11
C SER A 141 13.61 11.26 4.56
N ALA A 142 13.64 10.04 5.12
CA ALA A 142 13.42 9.81 6.54
C ALA A 142 14.42 10.61 7.40
N ALA A 143 15.67 10.76 6.95
CA ALA A 143 16.67 11.63 7.58
C ALA A 143 16.21 13.09 7.60
N ASP A 144 15.66 13.61 6.50
CA ASP A 144 15.15 14.98 6.46
C ASP A 144 14.01 15.17 7.45
N VAL A 145 13.08 14.22 7.53
CA VAL A 145 11.96 14.28 8.46
C VAL A 145 12.47 14.33 9.90
N VAL A 146 13.29 13.37 10.32
CA VAL A 146 13.75 13.31 11.73
C VAL A 146 14.68 14.45 12.11
N ASN A 147 15.42 15.02 11.16
CA ASN A 147 16.37 16.10 11.44
C ASN A 147 15.78 17.51 11.31
N ARG A 148 14.67 17.71 10.58
CA ARG A 148 14.10 19.05 10.32
C ARG A 148 12.79 19.34 11.02
N PHE A 149 11.95 18.32 11.25
CA PHE A 149 10.60 18.54 11.80
C PHE A 149 10.66 18.84 13.30
N ASP A 150 9.68 19.57 13.83
CA ASP A 150 9.61 19.80 15.26
C ASP A 150 9.14 18.54 16.03
N ALA A 151 9.20 18.60 17.37
CA ALA A 151 8.85 17.47 18.20
C ALA A 151 7.36 17.09 18.14
N ASP A 152 6.46 18.06 17.89
CA ASP A 152 5.02 17.83 17.88
C ASP A 152 4.56 17.20 16.56
N ASP A 153 5.19 17.59 15.45
CA ASP A 153 5.00 16.98 14.14
C ASP A 153 5.53 15.55 14.13
N LEU A 154 6.77 15.33 14.61
CA LEU A 154 7.33 13.97 14.75
C LEU A 154 6.46 13.08 15.64
N ALA A 155 5.99 13.60 16.77
CA ALA A 155 5.08 12.86 17.64
C ALA A 155 3.77 12.52 16.94
N SER A 156 3.23 13.46 16.14
CA SER A 156 1.99 13.25 15.38
C SER A 156 2.15 12.18 14.31
N ILE A 157 3.28 12.17 13.59
CA ILE A 157 3.66 11.12 12.62
C ILE A 157 3.72 9.76 13.31
N PHE A 158 4.51 9.62 14.38
CA PHE A 158 4.69 8.33 15.09
C PHE A 158 3.41 7.82 15.73
N TRP A 159 2.59 8.72 16.27
CA TRP A 159 1.29 8.35 16.85
C TRP A 159 0.33 7.85 15.78
N THR A 160 0.23 8.55 14.65
CA THR A 160 -0.81 8.26 13.64
C THR A 160 -0.43 7.07 12.79
N TYR A 161 0.79 7.06 12.25
CA TYR A 161 1.23 6.05 11.30
C TYR A 161 1.93 4.86 11.96
N GLY A 162 2.46 5.03 13.16
CA GLY A 162 3.08 3.95 13.93
C GLY A 162 2.20 3.36 15.02
N GLU A 163 1.09 4.02 15.38
CA GLU A 163 0.31 3.71 16.58
C GLU A 163 1.22 3.64 17.84
N GLU A 164 2.27 4.49 17.88
CA GLU A 164 3.30 4.51 18.93
C GLU A 164 2.83 5.33 20.14
N LYS A 165 2.56 4.62 21.25
CA LYS A 165 2.05 5.23 22.49
C LYS A 165 3.05 6.19 23.14
N ARG A 166 4.34 5.93 22.98
CA ARG A 166 5.43 6.78 23.47
C ARG A 166 5.95 7.75 22.41
N SER A 167 5.16 8.03 21.37
CA SER A 167 5.48 8.96 20.27
C SER A 167 6.12 10.27 20.74
N ARG A 168 5.51 10.95 21.72
CA ARG A 168 6.05 12.20 22.31
C ARG A 168 7.41 12.03 23.00
N ALA A 169 7.66 10.88 23.61
CA ALA A 169 8.95 10.62 24.25
C ALA A 169 10.03 10.35 23.19
N VAL A 170 9.69 9.57 22.16
CA VAL A 170 10.59 9.30 21.03
C VAL A 170 10.92 10.57 20.27
N ALA A 171 9.92 11.38 19.93
CA ALA A 171 10.11 12.64 19.20
C ALA A 171 11.01 13.62 19.96
N ARG A 172 10.78 13.83 21.28
CA ARG A 172 11.65 14.68 22.09
C ARG A 172 13.09 14.16 22.16
N ALA A 173 13.28 12.85 22.26
CA ALA A 173 14.62 12.27 22.29
C ALA A 173 15.35 12.44 20.95
N ILE A 174 14.63 12.34 19.82
CA ILE A 174 15.18 12.59 18.49
C ILE A 174 15.62 14.05 18.36
N VAL A 175 14.76 14.99 18.73
CA VAL A 175 15.07 16.44 18.66
C VAL A 175 16.24 16.80 19.57
N ALA A 176 16.29 16.26 20.79
CA ALA A 176 17.42 16.51 21.69
C ALA A 176 18.73 15.93 21.14
N ARG A 177 18.72 14.67 20.67
CA ARG A 177 19.95 14.04 20.14
C ARG A 177 20.45 14.78 18.91
N ARG A 178 19.59 15.10 17.94
CA ARG A 178 20.03 15.66 16.65
C ARG A 178 20.76 17.00 16.76
N GLU A 179 20.63 17.72 17.89
CA GLU A 179 21.42 18.93 18.18
C GLU A 179 22.91 18.61 18.38
N GLU A 180 23.23 17.41 18.87
CA GLU A 180 24.60 16.91 19.02
C GLU A 180 25.11 16.27 17.72
N GLU A 181 24.31 15.39 17.12
CA GLU A 181 24.67 14.67 15.90
C GLU A 181 23.42 14.33 15.06
N PRO A 182 23.33 14.78 13.80
CA PRO A 182 22.22 14.46 12.91
C PRO A 182 22.10 12.95 12.63
N PHE A 183 20.87 12.46 12.52
CA PHE A 183 20.61 11.07 12.13
C PHE A 183 20.84 10.87 10.64
N THR A 184 21.84 10.06 10.28
CA THR A 184 22.13 9.71 8.89
C THR A 184 21.93 8.23 8.57
N ARG A 185 21.80 7.37 9.59
CA ARG A 185 21.75 5.92 9.44
C ARG A 185 20.60 5.26 10.20
N THR A 186 20.12 4.13 9.71
CA THR A 186 18.99 3.39 10.28
C THR A 186 19.31 2.77 11.64
N GLY A 187 20.50 2.20 11.80
CA GLY A 187 20.91 1.56 13.06
C GLY A 187 20.94 2.54 14.24
N ASP A 188 21.41 3.75 13.97
CA ASP A 188 21.52 4.83 14.95
C ASP A 188 20.15 5.30 15.47
N LEU A 189 19.21 5.60 14.56
CA LEU A 189 17.83 5.93 14.94
C LEU A 189 17.17 4.78 15.71
N ALA A 190 17.37 3.53 15.26
CA ALA A 190 16.80 2.36 15.94
C ALA A 190 17.34 2.18 17.36
N GLN A 191 18.63 2.46 17.58
CA GLN A 191 19.26 2.41 18.89
C GLN A 191 18.65 3.45 19.85
N LEU A 192 18.49 4.71 19.42
CA LEU A 192 17.85 5.74 20.22
C LEU A 192 16.42 5.32 20.59
N VAL A 193 15.61 4.90 19.62
CA VAL A 193 14.23 4.48 19.87
C VAL A 193 14.20 3.33 20.87
N ALA A 194 15.06 2.32 20.72
CA ALA A 194 15.16 1.21 21.65
C ALA A 194 15.56 1.65 23.07
N GLN A 195 16.41 2.68 23.23
CA GLN A 195 16.75 3.27 24.53
C GLN A 195 15.54 3.96 25.17
N VAL A 196 14.82 4.79 24.41
CA VAL A 196 13.64 5.48 24.90
C VAL A 196 12.57 4.49 25.36
N MET A 197 12.32 3.43 24.60
CA MET A 197 11.29 2.44 24.89
C MET A 197 11.61 1.56 26.12
N GLY A 198 12.90 1.39 26.43
CA GLY A 198 13.37 0.71 27.63
C GLY A 198 13.40 -0.82 27.54
N ALA A 199 13.91 -1.45 28.60
CA ALA A 199 14.24 -2.89 28.61
C ALA A 199 13.02 -3.80 28.38
N ARG A 200 11.84 -3.43 28.90
CA ARG A 200 10.62 -4.24 28.75
C ARG A 200 10.22 -4.39 27.28
N ALA A 201 10.27 -3.32 26.50
CA ALA A 201 9.93 -3.36 25.08
C ALA A 201 10.95 -4.16 24.26
N ARG A 202 12.24 -4.12 24.66
CA ARG A 202 13.30 -4.91 24.00
C ARG A 202 13.15 -6.41 24.19
N ALA A 203 12.44 -6.85 25.22
CA ALA A 203 12.16 -8.26 25.51
C ALA A 203 10.95 -8.80 24.72
N GLU A 204 10.22 -7.94 23.98
CA GLU A 204 9.12 -8.38 23.14
C GLU A 204 9.61 -9.01 21.82
N LYS A 205 8.74 -9.80 21.18
CA LYS A 205 9.06 -10.47 19.90
C LYS A 205 9.25 -9.47 18.74
N VAL A 206 8.67 -8.27 18.84
CA VAL A 206 8.76 -7.22 17.82
C VAL A 206 9.73 -6.16 18.32
N HIS A 207 10.71 -5.79 17.49
CA HIS A 207 11.71 -4.80 17.87
C HIS A 207 11.06 -3.43 18.17
N PRO A 208 11.47 -2.69 19.22
CA PRO A 208 10.82 -1.44 19.62
C PRO A 208 10.79 -0.36 18.53
N ALA A 209 11.79 -0.32 17.65
CA ALA A 209 11.86 0.66 16.57
C ALA A 209 10.88 0.41 15.41
N THR A 210 10.25 -0.77 15.36
CA THR A 210 9.40 -1.20 14.22
C THR A 210 8.30 -0.20 13.91
N ARG A 211 7.60 0.30 14.94
CA ARG A 211 6.48 1.26 14.78
C ARG A 211 6.95 2.63 14.32
N THR A 212 8.08 3.12 14.83
CA THR A 212 8.68 4.40 14.42
C THR A 212 9.13 4.33 12.96
N PHE A 213 9.78 3.25 12.56
CA PHE A 213 10.22 3.05 11.18
C PHE A 213 9.05 2.90 10.22
N GLN A 214 8.02 2.13 10.60
CA GLN A 214 6.77 2.06 9.85
C GLN A 214 6.12 3.45 9.68
N ALA A 215 6.08 4.25 10.74
CA ALA A 215 5.49 5.58 10.69
C ALA A 215 6.23 6.52 9.72
N LEU A 216 7.56 6.51 9.77
CA LEU A 216 8.40 7.30 8.86
C LEU A 216 8.19 6.86 7.42
N ARG A 217 8.20 5.55 7.15
CA ARG A 217 8.00 4.99 5.83
C ARG A 217 6.66 5.42 5.21
N ILE A 218 5.58 5.25 5.98
CA ILE A 218 4.22 5.65 5.57
C ILE A 218 4.15 7.14 5.26
N PHE A 219 4.76 7.98 6.10
CA PHE A 219 4.73 9.43 5.93
C PHE A 219 5.56 9.89 4.72
N VAL A 220 6.81 9.42 4.62
CA VAL A 220 7.75 9.78 3.53
C VAL A 220 7.18 9.43 2.15
N ASN A 221 6.43 8.34 2.05
CA ASN A 221 5.90 7.86 0.77
C ASN A 221 4.42 8.19 0.54
N ASP A 222 3.78 8.97 1.42
CA ASP A 222 2.33 9.23 1.38
C ASP A 222 1.48 7.94 1.22
N GLU A 223 1.89 6.82 1.83
CA GLU A 223 1.35 5.49 1.49
C GLU A 223 -0.18 5.42 1.68
N LEU A 224 -0.69 6.03 2.75
CA LEU A 224 -2.13 6.07 3.03
C LEU A 224 -2.89 7.07 2.15
N GLY A 225 -2.26 8.17 1.74
CA GLY A 225 -2.86 9.10 0.78
C GLY A 225 -2.94 8.49 -0.62
N GLU A 226 -1.87 7.81 -1.04
CA GLU A 226 -1.82 7.04 -2.29
C GLU A 226 -2.88 5.94 -2.30
N LEU A 227 -3.02 5.17 -1.20
CA LEU A 227 -4.09 4.19 -1.02
C LEU A 227 -5.48 4.80 -1.20
N ALA A 228 -5.76 5.94 -0.55
CA ALA A 228 -7.06 6.59 -0.66
C ALA A 228 -7.37 7.02 -2.09
N ARG A 229 -6.40 7.62 -2.80
CA ARG A 229 -6.54 8.02 -4.21
C ARG A 229 -6.73 6.80 -5.12
N GLY A 230 -5.94 5.74 -4.90
CA GLY A 230 -6.02 4.49 -5.66
C GLY A 230 -7.36 3.77 -5.52
N LEU A 231 -7.90 3.69 -4.31
CA LEU A 231 -9.24 3.13 -4.07
C LEU A 231 -10.34 3.94 -4.78
N SER A 232 -10.23 5.28 -4.73
CA SER A 232 -11.16 6.16 -5.44
C SER A 232 -11.07 6.00 -6.95
N ALA A 233 -9.85 5.87 -7.50
CA ALA A 233 -9.64 5.63 -8.92
C ALA A 233 -10.20 4.25 -9.34
N ALA A 234 -10.00 3.23 -8.51
CA ALA A 234 -10.53 1.90 -8.77
C ALA A 234 -12.06 1.88 -8.84
N GLU A 235 -12.75 2.61 -7.96
CA GLU A 235 -14.21 2.78 -8.01
C GLU A 235 -14.68 3.40 -9.34
N ALA A 236 -13.90 4.35 -9.88
CA ALA A 236 -14.22 5.04 -11.13
C ALA A 236 -13.90 4.24 -12.39
N LEU A 237 -12.87 3.39 -12.34
CA LEU A 237 -12.37 2.64 -13.50
C LEU A 237 -13.04 1.27 -13.68
N LEU A 238 -13.60 0.70 -12.61
CA LEU A 238 -14.27 -0.60 -12.70
C LEU A 238 -15.61 -0.49 -13.44
N ALA A 239 -15.84 -1.38 -14.40
CA ALA A 239 -17.15 -1.59 -14.99
C ALA A 239 -18.13 -2.16 -13.95
N PRO A 240 -19.46 -2.00 -14.13
CA PRO A 240 -20.43 -2.77 -13.35
C PRO A 240 -20.15 -4.28 -13.46
N GLY A 241 -20.13 -4.98 -12.32
CA GLY A 241 -19.71 -6.38 -12.20
C GLY A 241 -18.18 -6.59 -12.16
N GLY A 242 -17.39 -5.55 -12.35
CA GLY A 242 -15.94 -5.60 -12.25
C GLY A 242 -15.47 -5.77 -10.80
N ARG A 243 -14.31 -6.39 -10.59
CA ARG A 243 -13.86 -6.80 -9.24
C ARG A 243 -12.59 -6.12 -8.76
N LEU A 244 -12.60 -5.69 -7.50
CA LEU A 244 -11.46 -5.12 -6.81
C LEU A 244 -10.89 -6.15 -5.83
N ALA A 245 -9.58 -6.40 -5.91
CA ALA A 245 -8.81 -7.18 -4.94
C ALA A 245 -7.73 -6.30 -4.32
N VAL A 246 -7.75 -6.11 -3.00
CA VAL A 246 -6.74 -5.31 -2.29
C VAL A 246 -6.06 -6.16 -1.22
N VAL A 247 -4.75 -6.32 -1.35
CA VAL A 247 -3.88 -6.93 -0.36
C VAL A 247 -3.21 -5.81 0.45
N SER A 248 -3.21 -5.94 1.77
CA SER A 248 -2.60 -5.00 2.71
C SER A 248 -1.71 -5.74 3.71
N PHE A 249 -0.64 -5.12 4.18
CA PHE A 249 0.35 -5.76 5.06
C PHE A 249 0.32 -5.24 6.49
N HIS A 250 -0.37 -4.14 6.76
CA HIS A 250 -0.50 -3.63 8.12
C HIS A 250 -1.90 -3.12 8.49
N SER A 251 -2.09 -2.89 9.79
CA SER A 251 -3.38 -2.53 10.39
C SER A 251 -3.99 -1.25 9.81
N LEU A 252 -3.17 -0.24 9.52
CA LEU A 252 -3.65 1.05 9.01
C LEU A 252 -4.19 0.96 7.57
N GLU A 253 -3.48 0.32 6.64
CA GLU A 253 -3.96 0.02 5.28
C GLU A 253 -5.26 -0.77 5.33
N ASP A 254 -5.27 -1.92 6.02
CA ASP A 254 -6.46 -2.78 6.13
C ASP A 254 -7.67 -2.03 6.71
N ARG A 255 -7.43 -1.16 7.69
CA ARG A 255 -8.48 -0.31 8.29
C ARG A 255 -9.02 0.69 7.29
N MET A 256 -8.16 1.30 6.47
CA MET A 256 -8.59 2.23 5.41
C MET A 256 -9.42 1.51 4.34
N VAL A 257 -8.92 0.40 3.79
CA VAL A 257 -9.64 -0.40 2.79
C VAL A 257 -10.99 -0.86 3.35
N LYS A 258 -11.02 -1.32 4.61
CA LYS A 258 -12.27 -1.67 5.30
C LYS A 258 -13.24 -0.50 5.37
N ARG A 259 -12.77 0.68 5.80
CA ARG A 259 -13.63 1.87 5.94
C ARG A 259 -14.21 2.29 4.58
N PHE A 260 -13.36 2.35 3.56
CA PHE A 260 -13.76 2.62 2.19
C PHE A 260 -14.86 1.66 1.72
N LEU A 261 -14.64 0.34 1.81
CA LEU A 261 -15.64 -0.64 1.37
C LEU A 261 -16.92 -0.62 2.21
N VAL A 262 -16.85 -0.38 3.52
CA VAL A 262 -18.05 -0.24 4.37
C VAL A 262 -18.90 0.97 3.98
N GLU A 263 -18.25 2.08 3.67
CA GLU A 263 -18.91 3.30 3.19
C GLU A 263 -19.58 3.06 1.82
N ARG A 264 -18.86 2.41 0.91
CA ARG A 264 -19.35 2.13 -0.47
C ARG A 264 -20.37 1.01 -0.57
N THR A 265 -20.45 0.14 0.43
CA THR A 265 -21.47 -0.93 0.50
C THR A 265 -22.76 -0.46 1.19
N GLY A 266 -22.84 0.81 1.63
CA GLY A 266 -24.00 1.36 2.34
C GLY A 266 -24.21 0.78 3.74
N LYS A 267 -23.18 0.12 4.31
CA LYS A 267 -23.21 -0.48 5.65
C LYS A 267 -22.89 0.51 6.77
N THR A 268 -22.76 1.81 6.45
CA THR A 268 -22.61 2.88 7.44
C THR A 268 -23.76 2.79 8.44
N ALA A 269 -23.44 2.63 9.73
CA ALA A 269 -24.42 2.41 10.77
C ALA A 269 -25.49 3.52 10.71
N ARG A 270 -26.74 3.13 10.44
CA ARG A 270 -27.89 4.04 10.50
C ARG A 270 -27.88 4.72 11.86
N PRO A 271 -27.93 6.06 11.93
CA PRO A 271 -27.87 6.73 13.21
C PRO A 271 -29.19 6.53 13.94
N SER A 272 -29.16 5.76 15.04
CA SER A 272 -30.23 5.60 16.05
C SER A 272 -31.60 5.10 15.57
N ARG A 273 -32.20 4.21 16.37
CA ARG A 273 -33.58 3.69 16.18
C ARG A 273 -34.69 4.76 16.36
N HIS A 274 -34.30 5.99 16.73
CA HIS A 274 -35.22 7.05 17.13
C HIS A 274 -35.15 8.30 16.24
N MET A 275 -34.38 8.30 15.14
CA MET A 275 -34.46 9.36 14.14
C MET A 275 -35.49 9.03 13.06
N PRO A 276 -36.21 10.04 12.51
CA PRO A 276 -36.96 9.88 11.27
C PRO A 276 -36.02 9.26 10.22
N ILE A 277 -36.55 8.48 9.27
CA ILE A 277 -35.79 7.87 8.17
C ILE A 277 -35.16 9.00 7.34
N ALA A 278 -34.02 9.50 7.80
CA ALA A 278 -33.33 10.62 7.20
C ALA A 278 -32.43 10.06 6.12
N ALA A 279 -32.84 10.33 4.88
CA ALA A 279 -32.17 10.08 3.61
C ALA A 279 -31.65 8.64 3.41
N VAL A 280 -32.19 7.96 2.39
CA VAL A 280 -31.48 6.86 1.73
C VAL A 280 -30.08 7.39 1.43
N GLY A 281 -29.06 6.83 2.09
CA GLY A 281 -27.67 7.18 1.80
C GLY A 281 -27.35 6.94 0.33
N PRO A 282 -26.18 7.38 -0.17
CA PRO A 282 -25.80 7.13 -1.54
C PRO A 282 -25.91 5.62 -1.85
N ALA A 283 -26.39 5.30 -3.05
CA ALA A 283 -26.53 3.92 -3.48
C ALA A 283 -25.17 3.21 -3.39
N ALA A 284 -25.18 1.95 -2.95
CA ALA A 284 -23.96 1.19 -2.75
C ALA A 284 -23.22 1.01 -4.09
N SER A 285 -22.02 1.58 -4.21
CA SER A 285 -21.16 1.45 -5.39
C SER A 285 -20.35 0.15 -5.41
N PHE A 286 -20.30 -0.57 -4.27
CA PHE A 286 -19.70 -1.90 -4.17
C PHE A 286 -20.60 -2.91 -3.44
N ALA A 287 -20.50 -4.17 -3.83
CA ALA A 287 -20.96 -5.34 -3.09
C ALA A 287 -19.76 -6.13 -2.54
N GLU A 288 -19.90 -6.74 -1.36
CA GLU A 288 -18.82 -7.55 -0.78
C GLU A 288 -18.67 -8.88 -1.51
N VAL A 289 -17.45 -9.18 -1.97
CA VAL A 289 -17.07 -10.52 -2.50
C VAL A 289 -16.52 -11.37 -1.37
N THR A 290 -15.67 -10.81 -0.52
CA THR A 290 -15.08 -11.50 0.63
C THR A 290 -15.82 -11.17 1.94
N ARG A 291 -16.06 -12.17 2.79
CA ARG A 291 -16.55 -11.96 4.16
C ARG A 291 -15.41 -11.46 5.07
N GLY A 292 -15.21 -10.15 5.11
CA GLY A 292 -14.12 -9.55 5.89
C GLY A 292 -12.76 -9.70 5.19
N ALA A 293 -11.67 -9.68 5.97
CA ALA A 293 -10.33 -9.83 5.42
C ALA A 293 -9.94 -11.31 5.36
N GLY A 294 -9.66 -11.81 4.15
CA GLY A 294 -9.00 -13.10 3.94
C GLY A 294 -7.56 -13.05 4.48
N LYS A 295 -7.04 -14.19 4.92
CA LYS A 295 -5.66 -14.35 5.39
C LYS A 295 -4.95 -15.38 4.54
N ALA A 296 -3.65 -15.22 4.35
CA ALA A 296 -2.83 -16.21 3.68
C ALA A 296 -2.92 -17.58 4.38
N SER A 297 -2.87 -18.64 3.58
CA SER A 297 -2.82 -20.01 4.07
C SER A 297 -1.55 -20.28 4.91
N LYS A 298 -1.62 -21.24 5.83
CA LYS A 298 -0.44 -21.61 6.64
C LYS A 298 0.72 -22.10 5.76
N SER A 299 0.42 -22.89 4.73
CA SER A 299 1.38 -23.37 3.74
C SER A 299 2.08 -22.23 3.02
N GLU A 300 1.36 -21.16 2.66
CA GLU A 300 2.00 -19.99 2.05
C GLU A 300 2.89 -19.26 3.05
N VAL A 301 2.43 -19.05 4.29
CA VAL A 301 3.22 -18.36 5.32
C VAL A 301 4.52 -19.09 5.65
N ASP A 302 4.54 -20.43 5.55
CA ASP A 302 5.72 -21.26 5.79
C ASP A 302 6.79 -21.07 4.70
N VAL A 303 6.40 -20.75 3.45
CA VAL A 303 7.33 -20.50 2.32
C VAL A 303 7.54 -19.03 2.02
N ASN A 304 6.62 -18.16 2.43
CA ASN A 304 6.65 -16.72 2.25
C ASN A 304 6.26 -16.03 3.57
N ALA A 305 7.27 -15.67 4.36
CA ALA A 305 7.06 -15.04 5.66
C ALA A 305 6.32 -13.69 5.58
N ARG A 306 6.33 -13.01 4.42
CA ARG A 306 5.61 -11.73 4.21
C ARG A 306 4.10 -11.92 4.22
N SER A 307 3.61 -13.07 3.78
CA SER A 307 2.17 -13.38 3.74
C SER A 307 1.55 -13.47 5.13
N ARG A 308 2.36 -13.60 6.19
CA ARG A 308 1.89 -13.70 7.59
C ARG A 308 0.97 -12.56 8.01
N SER A 309 1.28 -11.34 7.57
CA SER A 309 0.53 -10.13 7.93
C SER A 309 -0.42 -9.69 6.84
N ALA A 310 -0.43 -10.38 5.70
CA ALA A 310 -1.23 -10.04 4.55
C ALA A 310 -2.72 -10.24 4.81
N LYS A 311 -3.51 -9.29 4.32
CA LYS A 311 -4.96 -9.29 4.41
C LYS A 311 -5.55 -8.91 3.06
N LEU A 312 -6.35 -9.80 2.51
CA LEU A 312 -7.06 -9.59 1.25
C LEU A 312 -8.49 -9.11 1.52
N ARG A 313 -8.93 -8.08 0.82
CA ARG A 313 -10.34 -7.67 0.74
C ARG A 313 -10.77 -7.62 -0.72
N GLY A 314 -11.91 -8.25 -1.01
CA GLY A 314 -12.51 -8.30 -2.33
C GLY A 314 -13.89 -7.63 -2.37
N ALA A 315 -14.16 -6.87 -3.43
CA ALA A 315 -15.45 -6.25 -3.68
C ALA A 315 -15.80 -6.25 -5.18
N GLU A 316 -17.09 -6.20 -5.49
CA GLU A 316 -17.62 -6.16 -6.86
C GLU A 316 -18.34 -4.83 -7.09
N ARG A 317 -18.02 -4.15 -8.18
CA ARG A 317 -18.56 -2.85 -8.56
C ARG A 317 -20.03 -3.00 -8.99
N THR A 318 -20.91 -2.16 -8.46
CA THR A 318 -22.32 -2.12 -8.88
C THR A 318 -22.53 -1.16 -10.06
N ASP A 319 -23.77 -0.86 -10.40
CA ASP A 319 -24.16 0.18 -11.37
C ASP A 319 -24.31 1.58 -10.75
N ALA A 320 -24.23 1.72 -9.43
CA ALA A 320 -24.38 2.99 -8.74
C ALA A 320 -23.27 3.98 -9.13
N PRO A 321 -23.49 5.30 -9.09
CA PRO A 321 -22.46 6.28 -9.45
C PRO A 321 -21.27 6.26 -8.48
N VAL A 322 -20.11 6.70 -8.96
CA VAL A 322 -18.92 6.92 -8.13
C VAL A 322 -19.24 7.93 -7.03
N GLN A 323 -18.85 7.61 -5.80
CA GLN A 323 -19.05 8.50 -4.66
C GLN A 323 -17.81 9.39 -4.43
N VAL A 324 -18.03 10.62 -3.92
CA VAL A 324 -16.94 11.55 -3.61
C VAL A 324 -16.00 10.97 -2.54
N LEU A 325 -14.69 11.13 -2.73
CA LEU A 325 -13.69 10.72 -1.75
C LEU A 325 -13.71 11.64 -0.53
N ASP A 326 -14.17 11.14 0.62
CA ASP A 326 -14.06 11.84 1.89
C ASP A 326 -12.83 11.36 2.69
N LEU A 327 -11.73 12.11 2.58
CA LEU A 327 -10.50 11.84 3.32
C LEU A 327 -10.71 11.86 4.84
N LYS A 328 -11.71 12.59 5.36
CA LYS A 328 -12.07 12.57 6.77
C LYS A 328 -12.67 11.23 7.16
N ALA A 329 -13.60 10.71 6.38
CA ALA A 329 -14.22 9.40 6.61
C ALA A 329 -13.17 8.27 6.61
N LEU A 330 -12.12 8.41 5.80
CA LEU A 330 -10.98 7.48 5.78
C LEU A 330 -10.00 7.66 6.96
N GLY A 331 -10.07 8.78 7.68
CA GLY A 331 -9.24 9.09 8.86
C GLY A 331 -7.92 9.79 8.54
N LEU A 332 -7.83 10.49 7.41
CA LEU A 332 -6.62 11.18 6.92
C LEU A 332 -6.57 12.68 7.25
N GLN A 333 -7.51 13.18 8.05
CA GLN A 333 -7.77 14.62 8.26
C GLN A 333 -6.60 15.51 8.69
N ARG A 334 -5.50 14.95 9.23
CA ARG A 334 -4.47 15.73 9.94
C ARG A 334 -3.16 15.92 9.16
N PHE A 335 -2.97 15.27 8.01
CA PHE A 335 -1.63 15.17 7.38
C PHE A 335 -1.51 15.71 5.97
N HIS A 336 -2.63 15.99 5.31
CA HIS A 336 -2.62 16.70 4.03
C HIS A 336 -2.02 18.12 4.16
N ASP A 337 -2.13 18.74 5.33
CA ASP A 337 -1.59 20.08 5.59
C ASP A 337 -0.08 20.07 5.87
N LEU A 338 0.44 19.01 6.52
CA LEU A 338 1.87 18.85 6.81
C LEU A 338 2.70 18.53 5.55
N GLN A 339 2.11 17.83 4.57
CA GLN A 339 2.76 17.56 3.29
C GLN A 339 2.73 18.77 2.34
N ARG A 340 1.70 19.64 2.41
CA ARG A 340 1.59 20.85 1.57
C ARG A 340 2.40 22.05 2.06
N GLY A 341 2.73 22.14 3.34
CA GLY A 341 3.55 23.23 3.87
C GLY A 341 5.03 23.21 3.45
N LEU A 342 5.45 22.20 2.69
CA LEU A 342 6.85 21.91 2.35
C LEU A 342 7.09 21.74 0.84
N SER A 343 6.08 21.96 -0.01
CA SER A 343 6.18 21.97 -1.48
C SER A 343 6.52 23.34 -2.03
#